data_AF-E0NG48-F1
#
_entry.id   AF-E0NG48-F1
#
_cell.length_a   1.000
_cell.length_b   1.000
_cell.length_c   1.000
_cell.angle_alpha   90.00
_cell.angle_beta   90.00
_cell.angle_gamma   90.00
#
_symmetry.space_group_name_H-M   'P 1'
#
loop_
_entity.id
_entity.type
_entity.pdbx_description
1 polymer ?
#
loop_
_entity_poly.entity_id
_entity_poly.type
_entity_poly.pdbx_seq_one_letter_code
_entity_poly.pdbx_strand_id
1 'polypeptide(L)' 'MRPDGKMLAQITQLVEENKLKPIIDSTFTFNQIQAALDYSRKGHARGKIVIDINQDLSKEK' A
#
# COMPACT_ATOMS: atom_id res chain seq x y z
N MET A 1 2.71 -19.08 6.34
CA MET A 1 1.62 -18.11 6.56
C MET A 1 0.59 -18.35 5.46
N ARG A 2 -0.65 -18.77 5.77
CA ARG A 2 -1.66 -19.12 4.76
C ARG A 2 -2.71 -18.00 4.74
N PRO A 3 -2.98 -17.37 3.59
CA PRO A 3 -4.04 -16.36 3.52
C PRO A 3 -5.41 -17.03 3.65
N ASP A 4 -6.23 -16.58 4.60
CA ASP A 4 -7.63 -16.99 4.77
C ASP A 4 -8.55 -15.84 4.33
N GLY A 5 -9.38 -16.08 3.32
CA GLY A 5 -10.31 -15.10 2.80
C GLY A 5 -11.32 -14.61 3.84
N LYS A 6 -11.72 -15.46 4.80
CA LYS A 6 -12.63 -15.05 5.89
C LYS A 6 -11.97 -14.05 6.83
N MET A 7 -10.69 -14.28 7.14
CA MET A 7 -9.91 -13.37 7.96
C MET A 7 -9.70 -12.02 7.26
N LEU A 8 -9.43 -12.03 5.96
CA LEU A 8 -9.31 -10.78 5.18
C LEU A 8 -10.63 -10.00 5.16
N ALA A 9 -11.77 -10.67 5.02
CA ALA A 9 -13.08 -10.02 5.06
C ALA A 9 -13.35 -9.35 6.43
N GLN A 10 -12.97 -9.99 7.53
CA GLN A 10 -13.06 -9.37 8.86
C GLN A 10 -12.19 -8.12 8.99
N ILE A 11 -10.97 -8.14 8.45
CA ILE A 11 -10.08 -6.97 8.42
C ILE A 11 -10.72 -5.84 7.60
N THR A 12 -11.32 -6.14 6.45
CA THR A 12 -12.04 -5.16 5.63
C THR A 12 -13.16 -4.48 6.43
N GLN A 13 -14.00 -5.25 7.11
CA GLN A 13 -15.09 -4.70 7.93
C GLN A 13 -14.57 -3.72 9.01
N LEU A 14 -13.45 -4.06 9.67
CA LEU A 14 -12.85 -3.17 10.68
C LEU A 14 -12.31 -1.86 10.07
N VAL A 15 -11.83 -1.90 8.83
CA VAL A 15 -11.38 -0.72 8.09
C VAL A 15 -12.59 0.16 7.71
N GLU A 16 -13.65 -0.44 7.17
CA GLU A 16 -14.89 0.26 6.79
C GLU A 16 -15.57 0.93 8.01
N GLU A 17 -15.59 0.25 9.16
CA GLU A 17 -16.09 0.78 10.43
C GLU A 17 -15.16 1.84 11.05
N ASN A 18 -14.07 2.24 10.37
CA ASN A 18 -13.06 3.19 10.86
C ASN A 18 -12.35 2.79 12.17
N LYS A 19 -12.50 1.53 12.59
CA LYS A 19 -11.85 0.96 13.79
C LYS A 19 -10.38 0.61 13.54
N LEU A 20 -10.02 0.33 12.29
CA LEU A 20 -8.65 0.08 11.85
C LEU A 20 -8.26 1.08 10.75
N LYS A 21 -7.18 1.83 10.97
CA LYS A 21 -6.65 2.78 9.98
C LYS A 21 -5.25 2.36 9.55
N PRO A 22 -5.01 2.09 8.27
CA PRO A 22 -3.65 1.83 7.78
C PRO A 22 -2.82 3.11 7.89
N ILE A 23 -1.59 2.98 8.37
CA ILE A 23 -0.62 4.08 8.38
C ILE A 23 0.15 4.00 7.07
N ILE A 24 -0.05 4.99 6.20
CA ILE A 24 0.68 5.14 4.94
C ILE A 24 1.87 6.04 5.20
N ASP A 25 3.07 5.53 4.94
CA ASP A 25 4.32 6.26 5.15
C ASP A 25 4.70 7.08 3.91
N SER A 26 4.57 6.48 2.72
CA SER A 26 4.92 7.12 1.46
C SER A 26 4.16 6.50 0.30
N THR A 27 3.85 7.33 -0.70
CA THR A 27 3.22 6.92 -1.94
C THR A 27 4.17 7.20 -3.11
N PHE A 28 4.42 6.19 -3.94
CA PHE A 28 5.25 6.28 -5.14
C PHE A 28 4.41 5.96 -6.36
N THR A 29 4.79 6.48 -7.53
CA THR A 29 4.17 6.05 -8.79
C THR A 29 4.73 4.71 -9.27
N PHE A 30 4.09 4.06 -10.24
CA PHE A 30 4.57 2.80 -10.82
C PHE A 30 5.97 2.96 -11.41
N ASN A 31 6.24 4.09 -12.08
CA ASN A 31 7.56 4.42 -12.62
C ASN A 31 8.65 4.55 -11.53
N GLN A 32 8.27 4.71 -10.27
CA GLN A 32 9.18 4.86 -9.13
C GLN A 32 9.35 3.57 -8.30
N ILE A 33 8.91 2.41 -8.81
CA ILE A 33 8.98 1.11 -8.10
C ILE A 33 10.38 0.82 -7.53
N GLN A 34 11.44 1.09 -8.30
CA GLN A 34 12.80 0.84 -7.84
C GLN A 34 13.14 1.67 -6.58
N ALA A 35 12.79 2.97 -6.60
CA ALA A 35 12.99 3.86 -5.46
C ALA A 35 12.15 3.44 -4.24
N ALA A 36 10.91 3.00 -4.45
CA ALA A 36 10.04 2.50 -3.39
C ALA A 36 10.62 1.24 -2.72
N LEU A 37 11.18 0.31 -3.50
CA LEU A 37 11.85 -0.89 -3.00
C LEU A 37 13.11 -0.55 -2.20
N ASP A 38 13.93 0.36 -2.71
CA ASP A 38 15.15 0.79 -2.02
C ASP A 38 14.82 1.52 -0.71
N TYR A 39 13.75 2.32 -0.70
CA TYR A 39 13.23 2.97 0.51
C TYR A 39 12.72 1.94 1.54
N SER A 40 11.96 0.93 1.11
CA SER A 40 11.51 -0.18 1.95
C SER A 40 12.68 -0.92 2.61
N ARG A 41 13.73 -1.23 1.83
CA ARG A 41 14.92 -1.97 2.29
C ARG A 41 15.77 -1.21 3.30
N LYS A 42 15.76 0.13 3.26
CA LYS A 42 16.51 0.96 4.21
C LYS A 42 15.95 0.92 5.65
N GLY A 43 14.80 0.30 5.88
CA GLY A 43 14.23 0.13 7.22
C GLY A 43 13.66 1.40 7.84
N HIS A 44 13.53 2.48 7.06
CA HIS A 44 12.95 3.76 7.51
C HIS A 44 11.42 3.82 7.38
N ALA A 45 10.79 2.83 6.73
CA ALA A 45 9.37 2.85 6.46
C ALA A 45 8.54 2.73 7.75
N ARG A 46 7.92 3.83 8.20
CA ARG A 46 7.04 3.87 9.38
C ARG A 46 5.58 3.60 9.01
N GLY A 47 5.34 2.49 8.30
CA GLY A 47 4.01 2.12 7.84
C GLY A 47 4.03 1.35 6.53
N LYS A 48 3.00 1.54 5.72
CA LYS A 48 2.87 0.95 4.39
C LYS A 48 3.35 1.93 3.33
N ILE A 49 4.13 1.41 2.40
CA ILE A 49 4.48 2.09 1.15
C ILE A 49 3.42 1.70 0.11
N VAL A 50 2.80 2.69 -0.51
CA VAL A 50 1.76 2.49 -1.52
C VAL A 50 2.32 2.81 -2.89
N ILE A 51 2.01 1.97 -3.89
CA ILE A 51 2.28 2.26 -5.30
C ILE A 51 0.96 2.69 -5.94
N ASP A 52 0.89 3.94 -6.41
CA ASP A 52 -0.24 4.45 -7.17
C ASP A 52 0.00 4.23 -8.66
N ILE A 53 -0.88 3.43 -9.27
CA ILE A 53 -0.84 3.08 -10.70
C ILE A 53 -1.69 4.03 -11.55
N ASN A 54 -2.57 4.85 -10.95
CA ASN A 54 -3.49 5.72 -11.68
C ASN A 54 -2.79 6.96 -12.25
N GLN A 55 -1.72 7.40 -11.59
CA GLN A 55 -0.88 8.53 -12.02
C GLN A 55 -0.11 8.25 -13.33
N ASP A 56 0.13 6.98 -13.66
CA ASP A 56 0.86 6.59 -14.86
C ASP A 56 -0.10 6.30 -16.03
N LEU A 57 -1.29 5.74 -15.76
CA LEU A 57 -2.35 5.51 -16.75
C LEU A 57 -2.91 6.80 -17.38
N SER A 58 -2.71 7.94 -16.73
CA SER A 58 -3.15 9.26 -17.22
C SER A 58 -2.14 9.95 -18.15
N LYS A 59 -0.93 9.42 -18.28
CA LYS A 59 0.14 9.99 -19.12
C LYS A 59 0.25 9.36 -20.52
N GLU A 60 -0.60 8.38 -20.84
CA GLU A 60 -0.59 7.66 -22.11
C GLU A 60 -1.77 8.05 -23.03
N LYS A 61 -2.31 9.27 -22.86
CA LYS A 61 -3.34 9.85 -23.76
C LYS A 61 -2.81 11.03 -24.55
#